data_AF-A0A3D3BSB1-F1
#
_entry.id   AF-A0A3D3BSB1-F1
#
_cell.length_a   1.000
_cell.length_b   1.000
_cell.length_c   1.000
_cell.angle_alpha   90.00
_cell.angle_beta   90.00
_cell.angle_gamma   90.00
#
_symmetry.space_group_name_H-M   'P 1'
#
loop_
_entity.id
_entity.type
_entity.pdbx_description
1 polymer ?
#
loop_
_entity_poly.entity_id
_entity_poly.type
_entity_poly.pdbx_seq_one_letter_code
_entity_poly.pdbx_strand_id
1 'polypeptide(L)'
;YLPDDEEFATRRTAGDALTSPELAVLLAYAKIALLAELNECSLSKDPWFERTLLNYFPPAMRDAHAISIGEHPLRDQIINTVVTNRLL
;
A
#
# COMPACT_ATOMS: atom_id res chain seq x y z
N TYR A 1 -12.92 13.49 -6.45
CA TYR A 1 -13.34 13.74 -5.06
C TYR A 1 -14.43 12.75 -4.72
N LEU A 2 -14.67 12.43 -3.44
CA LEU A 2 -15.81 11.57 -3.08
C LEU A 2 -17.07 12.44 -2.90
N PRO A 3 -18.26 11.93 -3.25
CA PRO A 3 -19.52 12.56 -2.89
C PRO A 3 -19.61 12.77 -1.38
N ASP A 4 -20.42 13.75 -0.95
CA ASP A 4 -20.77 13.89 0.46
C ASP A 4 -21.87 12.89 0.87
N ASP A 5 -22.17 12.84 2.17
CA ASP A 5 -23.12 11.89 2.73
C ASP A 5 -24.54 12.04 2.16
N GLU A 6 -24.96 13.28 1.84
CA GLU A 6 -26.28 13.55 1.26
C GLU A 6 -26.36 13.06 -0.19
N GLU A 7 -25.32 13.31 -0.98
CA GLU A 7 -25.25 12.84 -2.36
C GLU A 7 -25.11 11.31 -2.42
N PHE A 8 -24.35 10.70 -1.52
CA PHE A 8 -24.30 9.24 -1.36
C PHE A 8 -25.67 8.64 -1.06
N ALA A 9 -26.43 9.23 -0.13
CA ALA A 9 -27.76 8.76 0.22
C ALA A 9 -28.73 8.85 -0.97
N THR A 10 -28.66 9.96 -1.72
CA THR A 10 -29.48 10.19 -2.92
C THR A 10 -29.16 9.20 -4.03
N ARG A 11 -27.87 8.97 -4.32
CA ARG A 11 -27.46 7.97 -5.33
C ARG A 11 -27.84 6.55 -4.92
N ARG A 12 -27.73 6.22 -3.63
CA ARG A 12 -28.11 4.91 -3.11
C ARG A 12 -29.61 4.63 -3.29
N THR A 13 -30.49 5.62 -3.09
CA THR A 13 -31.93 5.46 -3.33
C THR A 13 -32.27 5.40 -4.81
N ALA A 14 -31.50 6.08 -5.66
CA ALA A 14 -31.62 5.99 -7.12
C ALA A 14 -31.09 4.67 -7.72
N GLY A 15 -30.32 3.89 -6.95
CA GLY A 15 -29.68 2.65 -7.39
C GLY A 15 -28.36 2.86 -8.15
N ASP A 16 -27.80 4.07 -8.07
CA ASP A 16 -26.56 4.43 -8.74
C ASP A 16 -25.34 3.99 -7.92
N ALA A 17 -24.26 3.64 -8.63
CA ALA A 17 -22.97 3.26 -8.04
C ALA A 17 -21.96 4.41 -8.12
N LEU A 18 -20.83 4.23 -7.44
CA LEU A 18 -19.67 5.11 -7.60
C LEU A 18 -19.10 5.01 -9.01
N THR A 19 -18.65 6.16 -9.53
CA THR A 19 -17.94 6.25 -10.79
C THR A 19 -16.49 5.75 -10.66
N SER A 20 -15.83 5.46 -11.79
CA SER A 20 -14.43 5.01 -11.78
C SER A 20 -13.47 6.01 -11.10
N PRO A 21 -13.56 7.34 -11.32
CA PRO A 21 -12.73 8.30 -10.61
C PRO A 21 -12.97 8.32 -9.09
N GLU A 22 -14.22 8.17 -8.64
CA GLU A 22 -14.56 8.14 -7.22
C GLU A 22 -14.04 6.85 -6.55
N LEU A 23 -14.16 5.70 -7.23
CA LEU A 23 -13.58 4.44 -6.77
C LEU A 23 -12.05 4.52 -6.67
N ALA A 24 -11.38 5.19 -7.61
CA ALA A 24 -9.94 5.38 -7.56
C ALA A 24 -9.51 6.21 -6.33
N VAL A 25 -10.28 7.26 -5.99
CA VAL A 25 -10.05 8.07 -4.79
C VAL A 25 -10.28 7.24 -3.51
N LEU A 26 -11.36 6.47 -3.46
CA LEU A 26 -11.64 5.59 -2.32
C LEU A 26 -10.53 4.55 -2.12
N LEU A 27 -10.06 3.93 -3.20
CA LEU A 27 -8.96 2.97 -3.17
C LEU A 27 -7.66 3.62 -2.67
N ALA A 28 -7.37 4.85 -3.09
CA ALA A 28 -6.21 5.60 -2.60
C ALA A 28 -6.29 5.84 -1.08
N TYR A 29 -7.45 6.23 -0.56
CA TYR A 29 -7.64 6.38 0.88
C TYR A 29 -7.52 5.05 1.64
N ALA A 30 -8.06 3.96 1.09
CA ALA A 30 -7.89 2.63 1.67
C ALA A 30 -6.41 2.21 1.74
N LYS A 31 -5.62 2.49 0.69
CA LYS A 31 -4.18 2.24 0.68
C LYS A 31 -3.43 3.06 1.73
N ILE A 32 -3.76 4.34 1.87
CA ILE A 32 -3.13 5.22 2.87
C ILE A 32 -3.43 4.73 4.28
N ALA A 33 -4.69 4.39 4.57
CA ALA A 33 -5.10 3.86 5.87
C ALA A 33 -4.40 2.53 6.19
N LEU A 34 -4.41 1.59 5.23
CA LEU A 34 -3.74 0.29 5.39
C LEU A 34 -2.22 0.44 5.60
N LEU A 35 -1.57 1.35 4.88
CA LEU A 35 -0.14 1.62 5.08
C LEU A 35 0.16 2.14 6.48
N ALA A 36 -0.69 3.01 7.04
CA ALA A 36 -0.55 3.50 8.40
C ALA A 36 -0.64 2.34 9.42
N GLU A 37 -1.64 1.48 9.29
CA GLU A 37 -1.81 0.30 10.15
C GLU A 37 -0.63 -0.68 10.04
N LEU A 38 -0.15 -0.94 8.83
CA LEU A 38 1.01 -1.82 8.63
C LEU A 38 2.31 -1.24 9.19
N ASN A 39 2.46 0.08 9.22
CA ASN A 39 3.61 0.75 9.84
C ASN A 39 3.61 0.65 11.37
N GLU A 40 2.43 0.54 11.99
CA GLU A 40 2.30 0.29 13.43
C GLU A 40 2.50 -1.19 13.76
N CYS A 41 2.22 -2.08 12.82
CA CYS A 41 2.46 -3.50 12.95
C CYS A 41 3.94 -3.86 12.69
N SER A 42 4.42 -4.93 13.32
CA SER A 42 5.76 -5.48 13.08
C SER A 42 5.82 -6.50 11.93
N LEU A 43 4.84 -6.51 11.03
CA LEU A 43 4.75 -7.46 9.91
C LEU A 43 6.02 -7.46 9.04
N SER A 44 6.57 -6.27 8.75
CA SER A 44 7.78 -6.13 7.92
C SER A 44 9.02 -6.82 8.52
N LYS A 45 9.01 -7.14 9.82
CA LYS A 45 10.13 -7.78 10.52
C LYS A 45 10.18 -9.30 10.31
N ASP A 46 9.12 -9.90 9.76
CA ASP A 46 9.14 -11.32 9.40
C ASP A 46 10.18 -11.57 8.29
N PRO A 47 11.11 -12.53 8.46
CA PRO A 47 12.09 -12.92 7.43
C PRO A 47 11.48 -13.27 6.06
N TRP A 48 10.21 -13.67 6.03
CA TRP A 48 9.46 -13.92 4.80
C TRP A 48 9.49 -12.73 3.82
N PHE A 49 9.54 -11.50 4.32
CA PHE A 49 9.56 -10.28 3.49
C PHE A 49 10.94 -9.86 2.98
N GLU A 50 12.02 -10.57 3.33
CA GLU A 50 13.37 -10.23 2.83
C GLU A 50 13.44 -10.24 1.30
N ARG A 51 12.76 -11.21 0.67
CA ARG A 51 12.68 -11.29 -0.79
C ARG A 51 11.90 -10.12 -1.39
N THR A 52 10.88 -9.64 -0.69
CA THR A 52 10.10 -8.46 -1.10
C THR A 52 10.98 -7.22 -1.10
N LEU A 53 11.79 -7.03 -0.05
CA LEU A 53 12.76 -5.95 0.05
C LEU A 53 13.82 -6.02 -1.06
N LEU A 54 14.45 -7.18 -1.26
CA LEU A 54 15.47 -7.35 -2.30
C LEU A 54 14.90 -7.06 -3.70
N ASN A 55 13.69 -7.55 -4.00
CA ASN A 55 13.05 -7.36 -5.30
C ASN A 55 12.62 -5.91 -5.60
N TYR A 56 12.57 -5.05 -4.58
CA TYR A 56 12.34 -3.63 -4.79
C TYR A 56 13.54 -2.96 -5.49
N PHE A 57 14.75 -3.46 -5.25
CA PHE A 57 15.98 -2.90 -5.82
C PHE A 57 16.32 -3.53 -7.19
N PRO A 58 17.01 -2.78 -8.08
CA PRO A 58 17.47 -3.31 -9.37
C PRO A 58 18.39 -4.53 -9.22
N PRO A 59 18.39 -5.47 -10.19
CA PRO A 59 19.19 -6.69 -10.12
C PRO A 59 20.67 -6.47 -9.78
N ALA A 60 21.32 -5.49 -10.40
CA ALA A 60 22.73 -5.19 -10.18
C ALA A 60 23.05 -4.79 -8.73
N MET A 61 22.11 -4.16 -8.01
CA MET A 61 22.30 -3.80 -6.61
C MET A 61 22.08 -4.97 -5.66
N ARG A 62 21.22 -5.93 -6.03
CA ARG A 62 20.94 -7.10 -5.21
C ARG A 62 22.21 -7.93 -5.00
N ASP A 63 22.98 -8.14 -6.05
CA ASP A 63 24.17 -9.01 -6.00
C ASP A 63 25.36 -8.31 -5.30
N ALA A 64 25.53 -7.00 -5.52
CA ALA A 64 26.65 -6.24 -4.97
C ALA A 64 26.43 -5.75 -3.52
N HIS A 65 25.16 -5.57 -3.10
CA HIS A 65 24.82 -4.86 -1.86
C HIS A 65 23.72 -5.55 -1.03
N ALA A 66 23.53 -6.87 -1.14
CA ALA A 66 22.50 -7.62 -0.41
C ALA A 66 22.47 -7.32 1.10
N ILE A 67 23.63 -7.27 1.75
CA ILE A 67 23.75 -7.01 3.20
C ILE A 67 23.28 -5.57 3.52
N SER A 68 23.78 -4.58 2.79
CA SER A 68 23.39 -3.18 2.99
C SER A 68 21.92 -2.93 2.68
N ILE A 69 21.32 -3.68 1.76
CA ILE A 69 19.87 -3.62 1.50
C ILE A 69 19.09 -4.15 2.71
N GLY A 70 19.56 -5.21 3.36
CA GLY A 70 18.95 -5.75 4.58
C GLY A 70 18.97 -4.76 5.76
N GLU A 71 20.00 -3.92 5.85
CA GLU A 71 20.16 -2.90 6.89
C GLU A 71 19.59 -1.52 6.48
N HIS A 72 18.87 -1.46 5.36
CA HIS A 72 18.40 -0.19 4.82
C HIS A 72 17.49 0.55 5.83
N PRO A 73 17.71 1.85 6.10
CA PRO A 73 16.96 2.59 7.13
C PRO A 73 15.46 2.67 6.83
N LEU A 74 15.07 2.55 5.55
CA LEU A 74 13.67 2.51 5.10
C LEU A 74 13.14 1.10 4.82
N ARG A 75 13.82 0.05 5.32
CA ARG A 75 13.43 -1.35 5.06
C ARG A 75 11.95 -1.60 5.34
N ASP A 76 11.48 -1.18 6.51
CA ASP A 76 10.11 -1.43 6.96
C ASP A 76 9.10 -0.67 6.09
N GLN A 77 9.39 0.60 5.78
CA GLN A 77 8.53 1.43 4.92
C GLN A 77 8.45 0.87 3.49
N ILE A 78 9.57 0.38 2.93
CA ILE A 78 9.59 -0.22 1.59
C ILE A 78 8.73 -1.49 1.57
N ILE A 79 8.94 -2.39 2.54
CA ILE A 79 8.18 -3.63 2.63
C ILE A 79 6.68 -3.33 2.76
N ASN A 80 6.30 -2.48 3.72
CA ASN A 80 4.89 -2.14 3.96
C ASN A 80 4.25 -1.51 2.73
N THR A 81 4.95 -0.58 2.06
CA THR A 81 4.44 0.05 0.83
C THR A 81 4.21 -0.97 -0.28
N VAL A 82 5.13 -1.92 -0.48
CA VAL A 82 4.98 -2.97 -1.49
C VAL A 82 3.84 -3.92 -1.14
N VAL A 83 3.68 -4.27 0.14
CA VAL A 83 2.59 -5.13 0.62
C VAL A 83 1.24 -4.46 0.43
N THR A 84 1.07 -3.20 0.85
CA THR A 84 -0.15 -2.42 0.65
C THR A 84 -0.58 -2.40 -0.82
N ASN A 85 0.37 -2.18 -1.74
CA ASN A 85 0.09 -2.15 -3.18
C ASN A 85 -0.18 -3.52 -3.81
N ARG A 86 0.13 -4.62 -3.13
CA ARG A 86 -0.18 -5.98 -3.60
C ARG A 86 -1.53 -6.47 -3.11
N LEU A 87 -1.97 -6.00 -1.94
CA LEU A 87 -3.26 -6.37 -1.36
C LEU A 87 -4.43 -5.59 -2.00
N LEU A 88 -4.18 -4.34 -2.40
CA LEU A 88 -5.14 -3.40 -2.99
C LEU A 88 -4.60 -2.82 -4.30
#